data_AF-A0A5N9EBS0-F1
#
_entry.id   AF-A0A5N9EBS0-F1
#
_cell.length_a   1.000
_cell.length_b   1.000
_cell.length_c   1.000
_cell.angle_alpha   90.00
_cell.angle_beta   90.00
_cell.angle_gamma   90.00
#
_symmetry.space_group_name_H-M   'P 1'
#
loop_
_entity.id
_entity.type
_entity.pdbx_description
1 polymer ?
#
loop_
_entity_poly.entity_id
_entity_poly.type
_entity_poly.pdbx_seq_one_letter_code
_entity_poly.pdbx_strand_id
1 'polypeptide(L)'
;GDNNYGEGSSREHAAMSPRMLGAAAVITRSFARIHEANLKKQGVLPLTFEDPGDYDRIRADDRLSIIGLANLVPGQPLVCVVAHEDGEEERINLRHTMNPGQIDWFKAGSAMNHMKNMAAS
;
A
#
# COMPACT_ATOMS: atom_id res chain seq x y z
N GLY A 1 -4.31 -5.65 -7.60
CA GLY A 1 -4.52 -4.99 -8.91
C GLY A 1 -3.42 -5.40 -9.87
N ASP A 2 -3.67 -5.28 -11.17
CA ASP A 2 -2.72 -5.71 -12.20
C ASP A 2 -1.62 -4.66 -12.45
N ASN A 3 -1.06 -4.61 -13.65
CA ASN A 3 0.01 -3.73 -14.07
C ASN A 3 -0.45 -2.28 -14.27
N ASN A 4 0.48 -1.35 -14.04
CA ASN A 4 0.31 0.10 -14.26
C ASN A 4 -0.93 0.69 -13.57
N TYR A 5 -1.25 0.19 -12.37
CA TYR A 5 -2.43 0.62 -11.63
C TYR A 5 -2.44 2.13 -11.42
N GLY A 6 -3.57 2.76 -11.78
CA GLY A 6 -3.73 4.21 -11.73
C GLY A 6 -3.21 4.95 -12.97
N GLU A 7 -2.94 4.26 -14.08
CA GLU A 7 -2.68 4.91 -15.37
C GLU A 7 -3.79 5.90 -15.76
N GLY A 8 -3.40 7.06 -16.31
CA GLY A 8 -4.33 8.14 -16.66
C GLY A 8 -4.93 8.90 -15.46
N SER A 9 -4.77 8.40 -14.23
CA SER A 9 -5.28 9.03 -13.01
C SER A 9 -4.28 10.04 -12.43
N SER A 10 -4.09 11.16 -13.14
CA SER A 10 -3.27 12.27 -12.64
C SER A 10 -3.97 13.09 -11.54
N ARG A 11 -5.31 12.98 -11.44
CA ARG A 11 -6.11 13.74 -10.48
C ARG A 11 -5.99 13.14 -9.08
N GLU A 12 -5.63 13.96 -8.09
CA GLU A 12 -5.52 13.57 -6.67
C GLU A 12 -6.79 12.88 -6.14
N HIS A 13 -7.95 13.20 -6.72
CA HIS A 13 -9.24 12.56 -6.44
C HIS A 13 -9.19 11.02 -6.53
N ALA A 14 -8.40 10.45 -7.44
CA ALA A 14 -8.31 9.00 -7.60
C ALA A 14 -7.62 8.29 -6.41
N ALA A 15 -6.74 8.99 -5.69
CA ALA A 15 -6.13 8.50 -4.45
C ALA A 15 -6.97 8.85 -3.20
N MET A 16 -7.84 9.85 -3.32
CA MET A 16 -8.78 10.23 -2.25
C MET A 16 -9.92 9.21 -2.11
N SER A 17 -10.39 8.61 -3.20
CA SER A 17 -11.46 7.59 -3.16
C SER A 17 -11.09 6.35 -2.33
N PRO A 18 -9.93 5.69 -2.51
CA PRO A 18 -9.52 4.57 -1.65
C PRO A 18 -9.45 4.95 -0.17
N ARG A 19 -8.87 6.12 0.15
CA ARG A 19 -8.77 6.59 1.54
C ARG A 19 -10.14 6.90 2.15
N MET A 20 -11.03 7.55 1.41
CA MET A 20 -12.40 7.83 1.87
C MET A 20 -13.23 6.55 2.06
N LEU A 21 -12.90 5.49 1.33
CA LEU A 21 -13.48 4.15 1.49
C LEU A 21 -12.79 3.31 2.58
N GLY A 22 -11.85 3.88 3.33
CA GLY A 22 -11.17 3.20 4.43
C GLY A 22 -10.03 2.26 4.01
N ALA A 23 -9.57 2.32 2.75
CA ALA A 23 -8.47 1.49 2.28
C ALA A 23 -7.14 1.89 2.97
N ALA A 24 -6.56 0.95 3.73
CA ALA A 24 -5.28 1.13 4.41
C ALA A 24 -4.07 0.85 3.50
N ALA A 25 -4.24 -0.04 2.51
CA ALA A 25 -3.20 -0.43 1.58
C ALA A 25 -3.79 -0.73 0.19
N VAL A 26 -2.95 -0.64 -0.84
CA VAL A 26 -3.27 -1.08 -2.20
C VAL A 26 -2.13 -1.99 -2.65
N ILE A 27 -2.45 -3.21 -3.09
CA ILE A 27 -1.47 -4.20 -3.54
C ILE A 27 -1.63 -4.43 -5.05
N THR A 28 -0.56 -4.26 -5.84
CA THR A 28 -0.61 -4.43 -7.30
C THR A 28 0.64 -5.08 -7.87
N ARG A 29 0.63 -5.48 -9.16
CA ARG A 29 1.87 -5.88 -9.86
C ARG A 29 2.77 -4.68 -10.12
N SER A 30 2.19 -3.53 -10.50
CA SER A 30 2.91 -2.26 -10.63
C SER A 30 1.97 -1.06 -10.55
N PHE A 31 2.53 0.13 -10.33
CA PHE A 31 1.80 1.40 -10.25
C PHE A 31 2.24 2.38 -11.33
N ALA A 32 1.32 3.23 -11.78
CA ALA A 32 1.67 4.46 -12.47
C ALA A 32 2.36 5.42 -11.47
N ARG A 33 3.50 6.00 -11.85
CA ARG A 33 4.37 6.82 -10.97
C ARG A 33 3.63 7.92 -10.19
N ILE A 34 2.76 8.67 -10.87
CA ILE A 34 2.03 9.79 -10.24
C ILE A 34 0.99 9.27 -9.25
N HIS A 35 0.30 8.19 -9.60
CA HIS A 35 -0.70 7.58 -8.75
C HIS A 35 -0.08 7.03 -7.46
N GLU A 36 1.05 6.33 -7.58
CA GLU A 36 1.81 5.83 -6.43
C GLU A 36 2.22 6.95 -5.47
N ALA A 37 2.70 8.08 -6.01
CA ALA A 37 3.07 9.24 -5.21
C ALA A 37 1.87 9.85 -4.49
N ASN A 38 0.70 9.88 -5.12
CA ASN A 38 -0.52 10.40 -4.53
C ASN A 38 -1.03 9.50 -3.39
N LEU A 39 -0.99 8.17 -3.55
CA LEU A 39 -1.35 7.22 -2.47
C LEU A 39 -0.50 7.46 -1.22
N LYS A 40 0.83 7.61 -1.38
CA LYS A 40 1.76 7.91 -0.27
C LYS A 40 1.41 9.22 0.44
N LYS A 41 1.13 10.29 -0.32
CA LYS A 41 0.71 11.59 0.26
C LYS A 41 -0.57 11.47 1.07
N GLN A 42 -1.50 10.63 0.59
CA GLN A 42 -2.75 10.33 1.26
C GLN A 42 -2.61 9.28 2.37
N GLY A 43 -1.39 8.89 2.77
CA GLY A 43 -1.16 7.91 3.83
C GLY A 43 -1.78 6.53 3.57
N VAL A 44 -1.99 6.19 2.30
CA VAL A 44 -2.29 4.82 1.86
C VAL A 44 -0.96 4.13 1.57
N LEU A 45 -0.85 2.84 1.90
CA LEU A 45 0.36 2.05 1.67
C LEU A 45 0.33 1.39 0.28
N PRO A 46 1.06 1.90 -0.74
CA PRO A 46 1.19 1.22 -2.02
C PRO A 46 2.23 0.10 -1.89
N LEU A 47 1.78 -1.12 -2.18
CA LEU A 47 2.58 -2.34 -2.14
C LEU A 47 2.58 -3.00 -3.50
N THR A 48 3.73 -3.51 -3.91
CA THR A 48 3.83 -4.36 -5.09
C THR A 48 4.15 -5.78 -4.69
N PHE A 49 3.66 -6.76 -5.45
CA PHE A 49 4.14 -8.14 -5.27
C PHE A 49 5.65 -8.20 -5.53
N GLU A 50 6.39 -8.96 -4.72
CA GLU A 50 7.79 -9.27 -5.01
C GLU A 50 7.91 -10.17 -6.24
N ASP A 51 7.10 -11.24 -6.29
CA ASP A 51 6.85 -12.02 -7.49
C ASP A 51 5.49 -11.61 -8.07
N PRO A 52 5.43 -10.97 -9.25
CA PRO A 52 4.16 -10.63 -9.88
C PRO A 52 3.19 -11.81 -9.98
N GLY A 53 3.69 -13.04 -10.20
CA GLY A 53 2.88 -14.26 -10.30
C GLY A 53 2.03 -14.55 -9.07
N ASP A 54 2.39 -14.01 -7.90
CA ASP A 54 1.61 -14.16 -6.68
C ASP A 54 0.19 -13.55 -6.77
N TYR A 55 -0.02 -12.60 -7.68
CA TYR A 55 -1.34 -12.04 -7.94
C TYR A 55 -2.36 -13.12 -8.35
N ASP A 56 -1.95 -14.13 -9.12
CA ASP A 56 -2.86 -15.15 -9.65
C ASP A 56 -3.27 -16.18 -8.57
N ARG A 57 -2.61 -16.16 -7.41
CA ARG A 57 -2.92 -17.01 -6.24
C ARG A 57 -4.00 -16.40 -5.35
N ILE A 58 -4.23 -15.08 -5.45
CA ILE A 58 -5.19 -14.37 -4.60
C ILE A 58 -6.61 -14.43 -5.19
N ARG A 59 -7.55 -14.88 -4.37
CA ARG A 59 -8.98 -14.99 -4.66
C ARG A 59 -9.73 -13.80 -4.07
N ALA A 60 -10.94 -13.54 -4.56
CA ALA A 60 -11.71 -12.34 -4.19
C ALA A 60 -12.24 -12.36 -2.75
N ASP A 61 -12.37 -13.55 -2.17
CA ASP A 61 -12.88 -13.87 -0.84
C ASP A 61 -11.76 -14.06 0.20
N ASP A 62 -10.50 -14.01 -0.21
CA ASP A 62 -9.35 -14.14 0.68
C ASP A 62 -9.26 -13.01 1.71
N ARG A 63 -8.77 -13.34 2.89
CA ARG A 63 -8.41 -12.36 3.92
C ARG A 63 -6.90 -12.12 3.91
N LEU A 64 -6.52 -10.86 3.69
CA LEU A 64 -5.13 -10.45 3.60
C LEU A 64 -4.67 -9.79 4.91
N SER A 65 -3.58 -10.29 5.49
CA SER A 65 -2.93 -9.71 6.67
C SER A 65 -1.50 -9.28 6.34
N ILE A 66 -1.21 -7.98 6.45
CA ILE A 66 0.12 -7.43 6.18
C ILE A 66 0.91 -7.36 7.50
N ILE A 67 1.99 -8.12 7.57
CA ILE A 67 2.84 -8.26 8.75
C ILE A 67 4.12 -7.43 8.58
N GLY A 68 4.58 -6.83 9.68
CA GLY A 68 5.82 -6.05 9.73
C GLY A 68 5.64 -4.53 9.67
N LEU A 69 4.40 -4.02 9.62
CA LEU A 69 4.13 -2.58 9.54
C LEU A 69 4.71 -1.76 10.71
N ALA A 70 4.81 -2.35 11.91
CA ALA A 70 5.42 -1.69 13.06
C ALA A 70 6.91 -1.35 12.85
N ASN A 71 7.62 -2.14 12.02
CA ASN A 71 9.03 -2.01 11.71
C ASN A 71 9.25 -1.57 10.25
N LEU A 72 8.29 -0.86 9.66
CA LEU A 72 8.36 -0.40 8.27
C LEU A 72 9.58 0.51 8.07
N VAL A 73 10.52 0.07 7.22
CA VAL A 73 11.75 0.80 6.86
C VAL A 73 12.01 0.68 5.35
N PRO A 74 12.71 1.65 4.73
CA PRO A 74 12.99 1.60 3.30
C PRO A 74 13.69 0.32 2.86
N GLY A 75 13.23 -0.27 1.75
CA GLY A 75 13.87 -1.42 1.12
C GLY A 75 13.61 -2.77 1.78
N GLN A 76 12.97 -2.80 2.96
CA GLN A 76 12.61 -4.06 3.61
C GLN A 76 11.25 -4.57 3.08
N PRO A 77 11.19 -5.81 2.55
CA PRO A 77 9.92 -6.41 2.17
C PRO A 77 9.00 -6.61 3.39
N LEU A 78 7.69 -6.54 3.14
CA LEU A 78 6.64 -6.95 4.07
C LEU A 78 6.15 -8.34 3.70
N VAL A 79 5.58 -9.05 4.68
CA VAL A 79 4.92 -10.33 4.44
C VAL A 79 3.42 -10.12 4.40
N CYS A 80 2.76 -10.67 3.39
CA CYS A 80 1.32 -10.78 3.34
C CYS A 80 0.94 -12.24 3.59
N VAL A 81 0.11 -12.48 4.60
CA VAL A 81 -0.56 -13.76 4.82
C VAL A 81 -1.88 -13.69 4.08
N VAL A 82 -2.07 -14.62 3.14
CA VAL A 82 -3.31 -14.85 2.39
C VAL A 82 -4.02 -16.01 3.08
N ALA A 83 -5.16 -15.75 3.71
CA ALA A 83 -5.99 -16.78 4.30
C ALA A 83 -7.19 -17.05 3.38
N HIS A 84 -7.23 -18.27 2.84
CA HIS A 84 -8.29 -18.74 1.96
C HIS A 84 -9.52 -19.20 2.76
N GLU A 85 -10.70 -19.19 2.13
CA GLU A 85 -11.94 -19.64 2.78
C GLU A 85 -11.91 -21.14 3.15
N ASP A 86 -11.17 -21.95 2.38
CA ASP A 86 -10.98 -23.38 2.61
C ASP A 86 -10.04 -23.70 3.80
N GLY A 87 -9.45 -22.66 4.42
CA GLY A 87 -8.54 -22.77 5.56
C GLY A 87 -7.07 -22.93 5.19
N GLU A 88 -6.72 -22.93 3.89
CA GLU A 88 -5.34 -22.84 3.45
C GLU A 88 -4.76 -21.44 3.73
N GLU A 89 -3.48 -21.39 4.10
CA GLU A 89 -2.75 -20.13 4.28
C GLU A 89 -1.49 -20.11 3.44
N GLU A 90 -1.33 -19.03 2.69
CA GLU A 90 -0.16 -18.77 1.87
C GLU A 90 0.56 -17.51 2.35
N ARG A 91 1.89 -17.48 2.19
CA ARG A 91 2.72 -16.32 2.51
C ARG A 91 3.41 -15.81 1.25
N ILE A 92 3.21 -14.53 0.96
CA ILE A 92 3.82 -13.84 -0.17
C ILE A 92 4.55 -12.60 0.31
N ASN A 93 5.60 -12.22 -0.41
CA ASN A 93 6.37 -11.03 -0.09
C ASN A 93 5.85 -9.83 -0.89
N LEU A 94 5.77 -8.69 -0.21
CA LEU A 94 5.38 -7.41 -0.79
C LEU A 94 6.51 -6.40 -0.66
N ARG A 95 6.68 -5.57 -1.68
CA ARG A 95 7.68 -4.49 -1.73
C ARG A 95 7.01 -3.13 -1.69
N HIS A 96 7.77 -2.13 -1.25
CA HIS A 96 7.40 -0.72 -1.34
C HIS A 96 8.63 0.12 -1.72
N THR A 97 8.39 1.33 -2.22
CA THR A 97 9.46 2.28 -2.58
C THR A 97 9.49 3.51 -1.66
N MET A 98 8.79 3.44 -0.52
CA MET A 98 8.71 4.55 0.42
C MET A 98 10.06 4.87 1.08
N ASN A 99 10.39 6.16 1.12
CA ASN A 99 11.52 6.69 1.90
C ASN A 99 11.09 7.00 3.35
N PRO A 100 12.03 7.36 4.26
CA PRO A 100 11.69 7.61 5.67
C PRO A 100 10.60 8.67 5.87
N GLY A 101 10.67 9.81 5.18
CA GLY A 101 9.65 10.86 5.31
C GLY A 101 8.27 10.43 4.83
N GLN A 102 8.21 9.61 3.78
CA GLN A 102 6.93 9.03 3.30
C GLN A 102 6.38 8.01 4.30
N ILE A 103 7.23 7.24 4.98
CA ILE A 103 6.82 6.35 6.07
C ILE A 103 6.21 7.16 7.22
N ASP A 104 6.79 8.33 7.53
CA ASP A 104 6.23 9.22 8.55
C ASP A 104 4.87 9.80 8.13
N TRP A 105 4.65 10.07 6.84
CA TRP A 105 3.32 10.44 6.32
C TRP A 105 2.30 9.33 6.56
N PHE A 106 2.67 8.07 6.29
CA PHE A 106 1.81 6.92 6.55
C PHE A 106 1.48 6.78 8.04
N LYS A 107 2.48 6.89 8.92
CA LYS A 107 2.30 6.83 10.38
C LYS A 107 1.40 7.95 10.92
N ALA A 108 1.52 9.16 10.36
CA ALA A 108 0.64 10.29 10.69
C ALA A 108 -0.74 10.20 10.02
N GLY A 109 -0.95 9.18 9.18
CA GLY A 109 -2.13 9.00 8.37
C GLY A 109 -2.17 9.86 7.11
N SER A 110 -1.37 10.91 6.94
CA SER A 110 -1.17 11.60 5.64
C SER A 110 0.00 12.58 5.72
N ALA A 111 0.48 13.05 4.57
CA ALA A 111 1.47 14.14 4.52
C ALA A 111 0.95 15.42 5.20
N MET A 112 -0.35 15.72 5.04
CA MET A 112 -0.97 16.89 5.65
C MET A 112 -1.01 16.79 7.19
N ASN A 113 -1.37 15.62 7.72
CA ASN A 113 -1.37 15.39 9.16
C ASN A 113 0.05 15.47 9.72
N HIS A 114 1.04 14.91 9.02
CA HIS A 114 2.44 15.00 9.44
C HIS A 114 2.91 16.46 9.55
N MET A 115 2.62 17.29 8.54
CA MET A 115 2.94 18.72 8.58
C MET A 115 2.25 19.46 9.74
N LYS A 116 0.97 19.14 10.01
CA LYS A 116 0.23 19.72 11.15
C LYS A 116 0.86 19.35 12.50
N ASN A 117 1.29 18.10 12.65
CA ASN A 117 1.91 17.62 13.90
C ASN A 117 3.27 18.30 14.13
N MET A 118 4.08 18.47 13.08
CA MET A 118 5.37 19.18 13.19
C MET A 118 5.20 20.66 13.53
N ALA A 119 4.17 21.33 12.99
CA ALA A 119 3.92 22.75 13.27
C ALA A 119 3.35 23.00 14.69
N ALA A 120 2.83 21.96 15.35
CA ALA A 120 2.30 22.00 16.70
C ALA A 120 3.31 21.53 17.77
N SER A 121 4.51 21.10 17.36
CA SER A 121 5.62 20.68 18.22
C SER A 121 6.62 21.82 18.42
#